data_AF-A0A257P2T2-F1
#
_entry.id   AF-A0A257P2T2-F1
#
_cell.length_a   1.000
_cell.length_b   1.000
_cell.length_c   1.000
_cell.angle_alpha   90.00
_cell.angle_beta   90.00
_cell.angle_gamma   90.00
#
_symmetry.space_group_name_H-M   'P 1'
#
loop_
_entity.id
_entity.type
_entity.pdbx_description
1 polymer ?
#
loop_
_entity_poly.entity_id
_entity_poly.type
_entity_poly.pdbx_seq_one_letter_code
_entity_poly.pdbx_strand_id
1 'polypeptide(L)'
;MTGAIRLWIDIGQPDEVRMRKACGRAEQVVVVCHASSCEVWWKQIQAKLSRLRNLTVLRLAPESAQALAKLAERTMRLQCLVQDGAISLSSDAGTVEVALQPLMSAAA
;
A
#
# COMPACT_ATOMS: atom_id res chain seq x y z
N MET A 1 15.37 -18.96 -12.67
CA MET A 1 14.84 -17.62 -12.37
C MET A 1 16.01 -16.75 -11.92
N THR A 2 16.13 -15.52 -12.42
CA THR A 2 17.33 -14.66 -12.29
C THR A 2 17.47 -13.94 -10.93
N GLY A 3 16.54 -14.13 -9.99
CA GLY A 3 16.52 -13.41 -8.70
C GLY A 3 16.07 -11.94 -8.80
N ALA A 4 15.64 -11.48 -9.98
CA ALA A 4 15.12 -10.14 -10.19
C ALA A 4 13.84 -9.90 -9.37
N ILE A 5 13.74 -8.71 -8.76
CA ILE A 5 12.59 -8.33 -7.93
C ILE A 5 11.47 -7.84 -8.86
N ARG A 6 10.36 -8.58 -8.92
CA ARG A 6 9.19 -8.15 -9.71
C ARG A 6 8.39 -7.07 -8.98
N LEU A 7 8.15 -7.27 -7.70
CA LEU A 7 7.33 -6.38 -6.88
C LEU A 7 8.01 -6.14 -5.53
N TRP A 8 8.25 -4.87 -5.23
CA TRP A 8 8.67 -4.40 -3.92
C TRP A 8 7.49 -3.75 -3.22
N ILE A 9 7.12 -4.23 -2.03
CA ILE A 9 6.08 -3.64 -1.21
C ILE A 9 6.73 -3.05 0.05
N ASP A 10 6.54 -1.75 0.26
CA ASP A 10 6.95 -1.07 1.50
C ASP A 10 5.73 -0.58 2.28
N ILE A 11 5.79 -0.72 3.59
CA ILE A 11 4.74 -0.27 4.51
C ILE A 11 5.23 0.94 5.31
N GLY A 12 4.36 1.93 5.47
CA GLY A 12 4.63 3.13 6.28
C GLY A 12 4.98 4.35 5.44
N GLN A 13 5.92 5.16 5.94
CA GLN A 13 6.30 6.46 5.38
C GLN A 13 7.81 6.47 5.04
N PRO A 14 8.26 5.69 4.06
CA PRO A 14 9.67 5.66 3.68
C PRO A 14 10.13 7.04 3.20
N ASP A 15 11.43 7.30 3.33
CA ASP A 15 12.02 8.50 2.76
C ASP A 15 12.21 8.38 1.24
N GLU A 16 12.57 9.50 0.62
CA GLU A 16 12.83 9.58 -0.81
C GLU A 16 13.93 8.61 -1.27
N VAL A 17 15.00 8.49 -0.48
CA VAL A 17 16.20 7.70 -0.83
C VAL A 17 15.84 6.21 -0.92
N ARG A 18 15.08 5.69 0.05
CA ARG A 18 14.59 4.32 0.08
C ARG A 18 13.68 4.03 -1.10
N MET A 19 12.73 4.92 -1.41
CA MET A 19 11.81 4.72 -2.53
C MET A 19 12.53 4.71 -3.88
N ARG A 20 13.50 5.60 -4.10
CA ARG A 20 14.33 5.58 -5.32
C ARG A 20 15.14 4.29 -5.44
N LYS A 21 15.74 3.84 -4.33
CA LYS A 21 16.50 2.58 -4.29
C LYS A 21 15.62 1.37 -4.61
N ALA A 22 14.39 1.32 -4.09
CA ALA A 22 13.44 0.28 -4.43
C ALA A 22 13.07 0.32 -5.92
N CYS A 23 12.78 1.51 -6.46
CA CYS A 23 12.39 1.66 -7.87
C CYS A 23 13.51 1.28 -8.85
N GLY A 24 14.78 1.46 -8.46
CA GLY A 24 15.93 1.01 -9.24
C GLY A 24 16.24 -0.49 -9.13
N ARG A 25 15.56 -1.22 -8.23
CA ARG A 25 15.81 -2.65 -7.95
C ARG A 25 14.67 -3.57 -8.32
N ALA A 26 13.46 -3.03 -8.52
CA ALA A 26 12.26 -3.80 -8.79
C ALA A 26 11.54 -3.32 -10.05
N GLU A 27 10.84 -4.25 -10.72
CA GLU A 27 9.97 -3.90 -11.86
C GLU A 27 8.82 -2.99 -11.40
N GLN A 28 8.25 -3.24 -10.22
CA GLN A 28 7.18 -2.45 -9.60
C GLN A 28 7.47 -2.17 -8.12
N VAL A 29 7.10 -0.97 -7.67
CA VAL A 29 7.16 -0.58 -6.26
C VAL A 29 5.81 -0.07 -5.80
N VAL A 30 5.29 -0.65 -4.71
CA VAL A 30 4.07 -0.20 -4.05
C VAL A 30 4.40 0.21 -2.63
N VAL A 31 4.07 1.45 -2.26
CA VAL A 31 4.16 1.93 -0.88
C VAL A 31 2.76 2.05 -0.32
N VAL A 32 2.48 1.37 0.80
CA VAL A 32 1.20 1.47 1.51
C VAL A 32 1.41 2.19 2.84
N CYS A 33 0.83 3.38 2.98
CA CYS A 33 0.93 4.20 4.17
C CYS A 33 -0.43 4.23 4.90
N HIS A 34 -0.45 4.22 6.23
CA HIS A 34 -1.70 4.06 7.01
C HIS A 34 -1.84 4.98 8.24
N ALA A 35 -0.89 5.90 8.46
CA ALA A 35 -0.93 6.86 9.56
C ALA A 35 -1.73 8.13 9.20
N SER A 36 -2.17 8.87 10.21
CA SER A 36 -2.84 10.17 10.01
C SER A 36 -1.94 11.20 9.30
N SER A 37 -0.62 11.10 9.48
CA SER A 37 0.38 11.98 8.86
C SER A 37 0.66 11.69 7.38
N CYS A 38 0.03 10.67 6.77
CA CYS A 38 0.36 10.23 5.41
C CYS A 38 0.21 11.32 4.35
N GLU A 39 -0.84 12.15 4.41
CA GLU A 39 -1.00 13.23 3.43
C GLU A 39 0.09 14.29 3.56
N VAL A 40 0.49 14.62 4.79
CA VAL A 40 1.53 15.60 5.06
C VAL A 40 2.89 15.07 4.57
N TRP A 41 3.21 13.82 4.92
CA TRP A 41 4.40 13.12 4.43
C TRP A 41 4.44 13.11 2.90
N TRP A 42 3.34 12.74 2.25
CA TRP A 42 3.29 12.66 0.79
C TRP A 42 3.48 14.02 0.13
N LYS A 43 2.80 15.06 0.62
CA LYS A 43 2.93 16.43 0.11
C LYS A 43 4.37 16.93 0.13
N GLN A 44 5.18 16.53 1.12
CA GLN A 44 6.58 16.95 1.25
C GLN A 44 7.52 16.33 0.22
N ILE A 45 7.20 15.14 -0.31
CA ILE A 45 8.15 14.35 -1.11
C ILE A 45 7.67 14.04 -2.53
N GLN A 46 6.36 14.14 -2.81
CA GLN A 46 5.75 13.74 -4.09
C GLN A 46 6.40 14.38 -5.31
N ALA A 47 6.74 15.68 -5.23
CA ALA A 47 7.30 16.42 -6.35
C ALA A 47 8.63 15.81 -6.83
N LYS A 48 9.43 15.30 -5.89
CA LYS A 48 10.74 14.69 -6.16
C LYS A 48 10.59 13.30 -6.78
N LEU A 49 9.50 12.61 -6.49
CA LEU A 49 9.24 11.23 -6.91
C LEU A 49 8.42 11.14 -8.21
N SER A 50 7.88 12.26 -8.69
CA SER A 50 7.03 12.36 -9.89
C SER A 50 7.58 11.70 -11.16
N ARG A 51 8.90 11.56 -11.29
CA ARG A 51 9.56 10.94 -12.46
C ARG A 51 9.67 9.41 -12.37
N LEU A 52 9.35 8.81 -11.23
CA LEU A 52 9.42 7.36 -11.04
C LEU A 52 8.20 6.72 -11.71
N ARG A 53 8.44 6.03 -12.82
CA ARG A 53 7.36 5.46 -13.65
C ARG A 53 6.74 4.19 -13.07
N ASN A 54 7.46 3.49 -12.20
CA ASN A 54 7.07 2.22 -11.60
C ASN A 54 6.68 2.32 -10.11
N LEU A 55 6.44 3.54 -9.61
CA LEU A 55 6.04 3.78 -8.23
C LEU A 55 4.53 4.00 -8.12
N THR A 56 3.89 3.22 -7.26
CA THR A 56 2.52 3.44 -6.79
C THR A 56 2.56 3.71 -5.30
N VAL A 57 1.84 4.74 -4.85
CA VAL A 57 1.69 5.09 -3.43
C VAL A 57 0.22 5.05 -3.08
N LEU A 58 -0.14 4.18 -2.15
CA LEU A 58 -1.49 3.96 -1.66
C LEU A 58 -1.57 4.38 -0.20
N ARG A 59 -2.68 5.01 0.16
CA ARG A 59 -3.05 5.29 1.54
C ARG A 59 -4.17 4.35 1.95
N LEU A 60 -3.93 3.57 3.00
CA LEU A 60 -4.98 2.85 3.71
C LEU A 60 -5.72 3.83 4.62
N ALA A 61 -7.05 3.89 4.50
CA ALA A 61 -7.85 4.70 5.39
C ALA A 61 -7.63 4.29 6.86
N PRO A 62 -7.46 5.24 7.80
CA PRO A 62 -7.26 4.91 9.22
C PRO A 62 -8.35 4.00 9.80
N GLU A 63 -9.60 4.20 9.37
CA GLU A 63 -10.76 3.42 9.77
C GLU A 63 -10.63 1.96 9.30
N SER A 64 -10.23 1.75 8.05
CA SER A 64 -9.95 0.42 7.52
C SER A 64 -8.79 -0.24 8.27
N ALA A 65 -7.70 0.49 8.55
CA ALA A 65 -6.58 -0.06 9.32
C ALA A 65 -7.00 -0.51 10.73
N GLN A 66 -7.80 0.30 11.43
CA GLN A 66 -8.32 -0.02 12.76
C GLN A 66 -9.28 -1.20 12.72
N ALA A 67 -10.14 -1.29 11.70
CA ALA A 67 -11.08 -2.40 11.54
C ALA A 67 -10.36 -3.72 11.21
N LEU A 68 -9.36 -3.68 10.32
CA LEU A 68 -8.53 -4.84 9.98
C LEU A 68 -7.76 -5.37 11.21
N ALA A 69 -7.25 -4.48 12.06
CA ALA A 69 -6.59 -4.89 13.30
C ALA A 69 -7.51 -5.70 14.23
N LYS A 70 -8.83 -5.47 14.19
CA LYS A 70 -9.81 -6.21 14.99
C LYS A 70 -10.10 -7.61 14.44
N LEU A 71 -9.82 -7.87 13.16
CA LEU A 71 -9.93 -9.22 12.57
C LEU A 71 -8.73 -10.11 12.92
N ALA A 72 -7.67 -9.55 13.52
CA ALA A 72 -6.43 -10.27 13.76
C ALA A 72 -6.60 -11.34 14.86
N GLU A 73 -6.30 -12.59 14.52
CA GLU A 73 -6.33 -13.74 15.43
C GLU A 73 -5.03 -14.55 15.33
N ARG A 74 -4.77 -15.42 16.31
CA ARG A 74 -3.57 -16.29 16.28
C ARG A 74 -3.57 -17.24 15.07
N THR A 75 -4.75 -17.60 14.59
CA THR A 75 -4.95 -18.43 13.40
C THR A 75 -6.12 -17.83 12.64
N MET A 76 -5.89 -17.42 11.40
CA MET A 76 -6.88 -16.66 10.63
C MET A 76 -7.23 -17.40 9.35
N ARG A 77 -8.53 -17.41 9.03
CA ARG A 77 -9.03 -17.72 7.70
C ARG A 77 -9.71 -16.46 7.16
N LEU A 78 -9.04 -15.81 6.21
CA LEU A 78 -9.56 -14.63 5.54
C LEU A 78 -10.08 -14.99 4.15
N GLN A 79 -11.27 -14.50 3.84
CA GLN A 79 -11.74 -14.40 2.47
C GLN A 79 -11.50 -12.96 1.98
N CYS A 80 -10.75 -12.83 0.88
CA CYS A 80 -10.54 -11.56 0.20
C CYS A 80 -11.39 -11.53 -1.06
N LEU A 81 -12.30 -10.57 -1.15
CA LEU A 81 -13.06 -10.29 -2.36
C LEU A 81 -12.58 -8.98 -2.95
N VAL A 82 -12.21 -9.01 -4.23
CA VAL A 82 -11.88 -7.81 -5.00
C VAL A 82 -12.86 -7.72 -6.17
N GLN A 83 -13.71 -6.71 -6.16
CA GLN A 83 -14.75 -6.51 -7.16
C GLN A 83 -14.87 -5.03 -7.51
N ASP A 84 -14.75 -4.69 -8.79
CA ASP A 84 -14.86 -3.32 -9.30
C ASP A 84 -13.98 -2.28 -8.54
N GLY A 85 -12.81 -2.74 -8.08
CA GLY A 85 -11.87 -1.92 -7.30
C GLY A 85 -12.20 -1.80 -5.80
N ALA A 86 -13.36 -2.28 -5.36
CA ALA A 86 -13.66 -2.48 -3.94
C ALA A 86 -12.98 -3.74 -3.41
N ILE A 87 -12.49 -3.68 -2.17
CA ILE A 87 -11.81 -4.78 -1.50
C ILE A 87 -12.52 -5.02 -0.18
N SER A 88 -12.98 -6.24 0.06
CA SER A 88 -13.49 -6.66 1.36
C SER A 88 -12.71 -7.86 1.90
N LEU A 89 -12.43 -7.83 3.19
CA LEU A 89 -11.81 -8.92 3.93
C LEU A 89 -12.81 -9.44 4.96
N SER A 90 -13.16 -10.72 4.85
CA SER A 90 -14.12 -11.39 5.73
C SER A 90 -13.47 -12.53 6.49
N SER A 91 -13.93 -12.76 7.71
CA SER A 91 -13.57 -13.88 8.59
C SER A 91 -14.75 -14.22 9.49
N ASP A 92 -14.58 -15.20 10.38
CA ASP A 92 -15.59 -15.52 11.41
C ASP A 92 -15.81 -14.36 12.39
N ALA A 93 -14.81 -13.47 12.56
CA ALA A 93 -14.91 -12.26 13.39
C ALA A 93 -15.66 -11.10 12.70
N GLY A 94 -15.99 -11.23 11.41
CA GLY A 94 -16.74 -10.24 10.64
C GLY A 94 -16.09 -9.85 9.32
N THR A 95 -16.68 -8.84 8.67
CA THR A 95 -16.27 -8.29 7.37
C THR A 95 -15.80 -6.85 7.51
N VAL A 96 -14.70 -6.53 6.83
CA VAL A 96 -14.12 -5.20 6.77
C VAL A 96 -13.94 -4.76 5.32
N GLU A 97 -14.52 -3.62 4.99
CA GLU A 97 -14.25 -2.92 3.74
C GLU A 97 -12.90 -2.19 3.82
N VAL A 98 -12.05 -2.44 2.83
CA VAL A 98 -10.68 -1.92 2.75
C VAL A 98 -10.63 -0.78 1.75
N ALA A 99 -10.60 0.45 2.26
CA ALA A 99 -10.44 1.64 1.44
C ALA A 99 -8.96 1.95 1.21
N LEU A 100 -8.50 1.75 -0.03
CA LEU A 100 -7.18 2.16 -0.50
C LEU A 100 -7.31 3.37 -1.43
N GLN A 101 -6.79 4.51 -1.00
CA GLN A 101 -6.76 5.73 -1.80
C GLN A 101 -5.41 5.85 -2.53
N PRO A 102 -5.39 5.94 -3.88
CA PRO A 102 -4.16 6.23 -4.59
C PRO A 102 -3.73 7.67 -4.34
N LEU A 103 -2.49 7.85 -3.87
CA LEU A 103 -1.80 9.14 -3.79
C LEU A 103 -0.92 9.37 -5.03
N MET A 104 -0.44 8.27 -5.63
CA MET A 104 0.26 8.22 -6.92
C MET A 104 0.05 6.84 -7.52
N SER A 105 -0.14 6.78 -8.83
CA SER A 105 -0.17 5.53 -9.58
C SER A 105 0.98 5.51 -10.58
N ALA A 106 1.63 4.35 -10.73
CA ALA A 106 2.58 4.13 -11.80
C ALA A 106 1.94 4.45 -13.17
N ALA A 107 2.75 4.95 -14.10
CA ALA A 107 2.28 5.19 -15.45
C ALA A 107 1.95 3.85 -16.13
N ALA A 108 0.83 3.80 -16.87
CA ALA A 108 0.44 2.66 -17.68
C ALA A 108 1.41 2.44 -18.87
#